data_AF-A0A0K2V176-F1
#
_entry.id   AF-A0A0K2V176-F1
#
_cell.length_a   1.000
_cell.length_b   1.000
_cell.length_c   1.000
_cell.angle_alpha   90.00
_cell.angle_beta   90.00
_cell.angle_gamma   90.00
#
_symmetry.space_group_name_H-M   'P 1'
#
loop_
_entity.id
_entity.type
_entity.pdbx_description
1 polymer ?
#
loop_
_entity_poly.entity_id
_entity_poly.type
_entity_poly.pdbx_seq_one_letter_code
_entity_poly.pdbx_strand_id
1 'polypeptide(L)'
;MMKNANLKKILWGAAGVVTLAGGTFICAQILAEDRYAKKSLNHILKVNQSKNRRPKQKLPTRNENIASLKNKEYDVLIIGGGATGSGCALDSITRGLSTALVELDDFGSGTSSRSTKLIHGGVRYLQKAIMNFDYEQYKMVEEALHERDNLLQIAPHLSFPLPIMLPVYKYWQIPYFWAGIKMYDFVSGDKCLKASYYLNKEGALEQFPMLKNDSLKGAIVYYDGTHNDARMNLSIALTAARLGATLGNHIKVTDLVKMIAA
;
A
#
# COMPACT_ATOMS: atom_id res chain seq x y z
N MET A 1 36.17 -20.59 -1.56
CA MET A 1 37.05 -19.66 -2.30
C MET A 1 36.59 -19.53 -3.77
N MET A 2 35.36 -19.07 -4.01
CA MET A 2 34.86 -18.66 -5.33
C MET A 2 34.01 -17.41 -5.12
N LYS A 3 34.64 -16.24 -5.26
CA LYS A 3 34.04 -14.90 -5.12
C LYS A 3 33.91 -14.27 -6.51
N ASN A 4 32.81 -13.52 -6.70
CA ASN A 4 32.75 -12.27 -7.47
C ASN A 4 32.99 -12.22 -8.98
N ALA A 5 33.17 -13.33 -9.71
CA ALA A 5 33.49 -13.25 -11.14
C ALA A 5 32.29 -12.97 -12.09
N ASN A 6 31.04 -13.29 -11.70
CA ASN A 6 29.90 -13.23 -12.62
C ASN A 6 29.12 -11.91 -12.62
N LEU A 7 29.22 -11.06 -11.59
CA LEU A 7 28.47 -9.81 -11.55
C LEU A 7 29.09 -8.72 -12.46
N LYS A 8 30.42 -8.72 -12.62
CA LYS A 8 31.12 -7.72 -13.45
C LYS A 8 30.92 -7.93 -14.95
N LYS A 9 30.71 -9.17 -15.43
CA LYS A 9 30.48 -9.43 -16.87
C LYS A 9 29.11 -8.97 -17.36
N ILE A 10 28.08 -8.98 -16.50
CA ILE A 10 26.74 -8.47 -16.84
C ILE A 10 26.76 -6.94 -16.96
N LEU A 11 27.52 -6.27 -16.09
CA LEU A 11 27.66 -4.80 -16.09
C LEU A 11 28.41 -4.24 -17.32
N TRP A 12 29.31 -5.00 -17.93
CA TRP A 12 30.06 -4.55 -19.11
C TRP A 12 29.38 -4.87 -20.45
N GLY A 13 28.46 -5.84 -20.48
CA GLY A 13 27.67 -6.14 -21.69
C GLY A 13 26.65 -5.05 -22.06
N ALA A 14 26.24 -4.22 -21.11
CA ALA A 14 25.25 -3.15 -21.31
C ALA A 14 25.87 -1.80 -21.77
N ALA A 15 27.21 -1.70 -21.85
CA ALA A 15 27.89 -0.46 -22.20
C ALA A 15 28.05 -0.24 -23.73
N GLY A 16 27.75 -1.26 -24.55
CA GLY A 16 27.83 -1.17 -26.00
C GLY A 16 26.47 -0.83 -26.62
N VAL A 17 26.40 0.28 -27.34
CA VAL A 17 25.23 0.83 -28.07
C VAL A 17 24.30 1.72 -27.23
N VAL A 18 24.84 2.85 -26.76
CA VAL A 18 24.05 4.03 -26.39
C VAL A 18 24.06 5.00 -27.57
N THR A 19 23.02 4.95 -28.41
CA THR A 19 22.68 6.07 -29.30
C THR A 19 22.06 7.18 -28.45
N LEU A 20 22.58 8.40 -28.61
CA LEU A 20 22.50 9.55 -27.69
C LEU A 20 21.10 10.05 -27.26
N ALA A 21 20.02 9.52 -27.81
CA ALA A 21 18.65 9.83 -27.37
C ALA A 21 17.87 8.62 -26.80
N GLY A 22 18.18 7.40 -27.26
CA GLY A 22 17.47 6.18 -26.85
C GLY A 22 18.11 5.48 -25.65
N GLY A 23 19.45 5.47 -25.57
CA GLY A 23 20.16 4.75 -24.51
C GLY A 23 20.09 5.42 -23.14
N THR A 24 19.95 6.75 -23.08
CA THR A 24 19.70 7.49 -21.82
C THR A 24 18.33 7.18 -21.23
N PHE A 25 17.30 7.03 -22.08
CA PHE A 25 15.95 6.64 -21.66
C PHE A 25 15.91 5.19 -21.14
N ILE A 26 16.51 4.25 -21.87
CA ILE A 26 16.56 2.83 -21.44
C ILE A 26 17.36 2.69 -20.14
N CYS A 27 18.51 3.38 -20.01
CA CYS A 27 19.32 3.34 -18.81
C CYS A 27 18.59 3.98 -17.61
N ALA A 28 17.89 5.10 -17.79
CA ALA A 28 17.07 5.71 -16.74
C ALA A 28 15.89 4.81 -16.31
N GLN A 29 15.32 4.06 -17.25
CA GLN A 29 14.20 3.13 -16.99
C GLN A 29 14.66 1.89 -16.22
N ILE A 30 15.81 1.31 -16.58
CA ILE A 30 16.45 0.21 -15.83
C ILE A 30 16.88 0.68 -14.44
N LEU A 31 17.46 1.88 -14.32
CA LEU A 31 17.82 2.47 -13.03
C LEU A 31 16.59 2.78 -12.16
N ALA A 32 15.45 3.10 -12.76
CA ALA A 32 14.20 3.33 -12.04
C ALA A 32 13.54 2.03 -11.54
N GLU A 33 13.62 0.93 -12.30
CA GLU A 33 13.22 -0.40 -11.82
C GLU A 33 14.02 -0.83 -10.58
N ASP A 34 15.28 -0.40 -10.50
CA ASP A 34 16.22 -0.70 -9.44
C ASP A 34 15.98 0.11 -8.16
N ARG A 35 15.30 1.28 -8.24
CA ARG A 35 15.12 2.18 -7.08
C ARG A 35 14.25 1.59 -5.97
N TYR A 36 13.03 1.16 -6.28
CA TYR A 36 12.18 0.56 -5.25
C TYR A 36 12.73 -0.79 -4.79
N ALA A 37 13.23 -1.63 -5.70
CA ALA A 37 13.82 -2.91 -5.32
C ALA A 37 15.02 -2.72 -4.36
N LYS A 38 15.89 -1.75 -4.63
CA LYS A 38 16.96 -1.36 -3.70
C LYS A 38 16.42 -0.75 -2.42
N LYS A 39 15.42 0.13 -2.47
CA LYS A 39 14.81 0.74 -1.27
C LYS A 39 14.18 -0.34 -0.37
N SER A 40 13.39 -1.26 -0.94
CA SER A 40 12.74 -2.35 -0.22
C SER A 40 13.76 -3.35 0.30
N LEU A 41 14.76 -3.73 -0.50
CA LEU A 41 15.82 -4.64 -0.06
C LEU A 41 16.65 -4.02 1.06
N ASN A 42 17.08 -2.76 0.91
CA ASN A 42 17.78 -2.03 1.96
C ASN A 42 16.92 -1.88 3.22
N HIS A 43 15.61 -1.66 3.08
CA HIS A 43 14.70 -1.64 4.20
C HIS A 43 14.65 -2.99 4.90
N ILE A 44 14.41 -4.09 4.17
CA ILE A 44 14.38 -5.46 4.71
C ILE A 44 15.71 -5.81 5.41
N LEU A 45 16.84 -5.44 4.81
CA LEU A 45 18.18 -5.65 5.38
C LEU A 45 18.45 -4.77 6.61
N LYS A 46 17.93 -3.54 6.63
CA LYS A 46 18.01 -2.61 7.77
C LYS A 46 17.03 -2.96 8.90
N VAL A 47 15.91 -3.62 8.60
CA VAL A 47 15.00 -4.17 9.61
C VAL A 47 15.80 -5.20 10.38
N ASN A 48 16.34 -4.73 11.49
CA ASN A 48 17.31 -5.40 12.32
C ASN A 48 16.78 -6.81 12.63
N GLN A 49 17.52 -7.86 12.30
CA GLN A 49 17.09 -9.25 12.55
C GLN A 49 16.72 -9.48 14.04
N SER A 50 17.29 -8.68 14.94
CA SER A 50 16.95 -8.63 16.37
C SER A 50 15.50 -8.19 16.66
N LYS A 51 14.89 -7.34 15.82
CA LYS A 51 13.48 -6.89 15.92
C LYS A 51 12.51 -7.88 15.28
N ASN A 52 12.98 -8.78 14.43
CA ASN A 52 12.18 -9.82 13.79
C ASN A 52 12.02 -11.07 14.69
N ARG A 53 12.05 -10.86 16.01
CA ARG A 53 11.75 -11.91 17.00
C ARG A 53 10.24 -12.04 17.09
N ARG A 54 9.73 -13.27 16.94
CA ARG A 54 8.31 -13.55 17.24
C ARG A 54 8.02 -13.06 18.66
N PRO A 55 6.99 -12.21 18.85
CA PRO A 55 6.59 -11.77 20.19
C PRO A 55 6.35 -13.00 21.07
N LYS A 56 6.98 -13.04 22.25
CA LYS A 56 6.80 -14.15 23.20
C LYS A 56 5.42 -14.13 23.86
N GLN A 57 4.78 -12.96 23.93
CA GLN A 57 3.44 -12.82 24.47
C GLN A 57 2.43 -13.59 23.62
N LYS A 58 1.76 -14.53 24.26
CA LYS A 58 0.62 -15.24 23.70
C LYS A 58 -0.53 -14.23 23.56
N LEU A 59 -1.21 -14.28 22.42
CA LEU A 59 -2.44 -13.52 22.22
C LEU A 59 -3.51 -14.03 23.20
N PRO A 60 -4.30 -13.13 23.83
CA PRO A 60 -5.41 -13.56 24.67
C PRO A 60 -6.46 -14.28 23.82
N THR A 61 -7.08 -15.28 24.41
CA THR A 61 -8.24 -15.96 23.84
C THR A 61 -9.47 -15.06 23.90
N ARG A 62 -10.46 -15.35 23.05
CA ARG A 62 -11.74 -14.61 23.07
C ARG A 62 -12.42 -14.63 24.45
N ASN A 63 -12.36 -15.76 25.16
CA ASN A 63 -12.96 -15.89 26.49
C ASN A 63 -12.26 -14.99 27.52
N GLU A 64 -10.94 -14.89 27.48
CA GLU A 64 -10.16 -13.98 28.34
C GLU A 64 -10.48 -12.51 28.03
N ASN A 65 -10.65 -12.17 26.75
CA ASN A 65 -11.06 -10.82 26.36
C ASN A 65 -12.47 -10.50 26.85
N ILE A 66 -13.44 -11.40 26.70
CA ILE A 66 -14.81 -11.21 27.21
C ILE A 66 -14.82 -11.07 28.73
N ALA A 67 -14.03 -11.87 29.45
CA ALA A 67 -13.90 -11.74 30.89
C ALA A 67 -13.30 -10.38 31.28
N SER A 68 -12.31 -9.90 30.53
CA SER A 68 -11.72 -8.57 30.76
C SER A 68 -12.73 -7.45 30.48
N LEU A 69 -13.47 -7.52 29.38
CA LEU A 69 -14.52 -6.54 29.01
C LEU A 69 -15.60 -6.39 30.08
N LYS A 70 -15.90 -7.45 30.85
CA LYS A 70 -16.89 -7.41 31.93
C LYS A 70 -16.38 -6.84 33.25
N ASN A 71 -15.07 -6.92 33.50
CA ASN A 71 -14.49 -6.72 34.82
C ASN A 71 -13.47 -5.58 34.89
N LYS A 72 -13.20 -4.90 33.77
CA LYS A 72 -12.25 -3.79 33.71
C LYS A 72 -12.93 -2.54 33.19
N GLU A 73 -12.53 -1.40 33.74
CA GLU A 73 -12.81 -0.09 33.17
C GLU A 73 -11.75 0.25 32.11
N TYR A 74 -12.16 0.98 31.09
CA TYR A 74 -11.33 1.36 29.95
C TYR A 74 -11.47 2.86 29.70
N ASP A 75 -10.36 3.53 29.38
CA ASP A 75 -10.34 4.94 28.99
C ASP A 75 -11.04 5.16 27.64
N VAL A 76 -10.91 4.19 26.74
CA VAL A 76 -11.46 4.26 25.38
C VAL A 76 -12.17 2.95 25.02
N LEU A 77 -13.45 3.06 24.64
CA LEU A 77 -14.21 1.99 24.01
C LEU A 77 -14.41 2.31 22.52
N ILE A 78 -13.96 1.41 21.66
CA ILE A 78 -14.09 1.50 20.21
C ILE A 78 -15.17 0.53 19.74
N ILE A 79 -16.10 1.04 18.93
CA ILE A 79 -17.22 0.27 18.39
C ILE A 79 -16.98 0.06 16.90
N GLY A 80 -16.74 -1.20 16.51
CA GLY A 80 -16.41 -1.62 15.15
C GLY A 80 -14.94 -2.01 15.00
N GLY A 81 -14.71 -3.22 14.52
CA GLY A 81 -13.41 -3.84 14.23
C GLY A 81 -13.03 -3.83 12.75
N GLY A 82 -13.50 -2.82 12.00
CA GLY A 82 -13.01 -2.50 10.66
C GLY A 82 -11.69 -1.73 10.68
N ALA A 83 -11.18 -1.33 9.52
CA ALA A 83 -9.85 -0.72 9.37
C ALA A 83 -9.68 0.52 10.26
N THR A 84 -10.71 1.38 10.30
CA THR A 84 -10.73 2.56 11.16
C THR A 84 -10.65 2.18 12.64
N GLY A 85 -11.53 1.31 13.13
CA GLY A 85 -11.57 0.97 14.55
C GLY A 85 -10.34 0.18 15.01
N SER A 86 -9.83 -0.75 14.20
CA SER A 86 -8.57 -1.44 14.48
C SER A 86 -7.40 -0.46 14.55
N GLY A 87 -7.37 0.52 13.63
CA GLY A 87 -6.36 1.58 13.61
C GLY A 87 -6.44 2.46 14.86
N CYS A 88 -7.65 2.91 15.23
CA CYS A 88 -7.88 3.66 16.47
C CYS A 88 -7.48 2.85 17.70
N ALA A 89 -7.73 1.53 17.73
CA ALA A 89 -7.36 0.70 18.86
C ALA A 89 -5.84 0.59 19.00
N LEU A 90 -5.15 0.42 17.88
CA LEU A 90 -3.69 0.39 17.86
C LEU A 90 -3.10 1.75 18.27
N ASP A 91 -3.64 2.86 17.78
CA ASP A 91 -3.16 4.21 18.13
C ASP A 91 -3.46 4.56 19.60
N SER A 92 -4.63 4.19 20.11
CA SER A 92 -5.01 4.42 21.51
C SER A 92 -4.10 3.68 22.48
N ILE A 93 -3.87 2.38 22.24
CA ILE A 93 -3.04 1.56 23.15
C ILE A 93 -1.56 1.96 23.11
N THR A 94 -1.02 2.39 21.96
CA THR A 94 0.38 2.86 21.85
C THR A 94 0.60 4.19 22.55
N ARG A 95 -0.46 4.98 22.77
CA ARG A 95 -0.44 6.22 23.57
C ARG A 95 -0.63 5.98 25.07
N GLY A 96 -0.77 4.72 25.50
CA GLY A 96 -0.84 4.33 26.91
C GLY A 96 -2.25 4.32 27.51
N LEU A 97 -3.30 4.44 26.68
CA LEU A 97 -4.69 4.38 27.14
C LEU A 97 -5.16 2.93 27.29
N SER A 98 -5.90 2.65 28.36
CA SER A 98 -6.61 1.37 28.50
C SER A 98 -7.73 1.30 27.46
N THR A 99 -7.57 0.39 26.50
CA THR A 99 -8.38 0.38 25.28
C THR A 99 -9.16 -0.91 25.14
N ALA A 100 -10.46 -0.78 24.88
CA ALA A 100 -11.36 -1.87 24.49
C ALA A 100 -11.89 -1.64 23.07
N LEU A 101 -12.08 -2.73 22.31
CA LEU A 101 -12.77 -2.70 21.02
C LEU A 101 -13.75 -3.87 20.93
N VAL A 102 -14.97 -3.57 20.50
CA VAL A 102 -16.02 -4.57 20.24
C VAL A 102 -16.49 -4.53 18.80
N GLU A 103 -16.67 -5.70 18.19
CA GLU A 103 -17.13 -5.88 16.81
C GLU A 103 -18.35 -6.81 16.80
N LEU A 104 -19.38 -6.42 16.06
CA LEU A 104 -20.63 -7.16 15.93
C LEU A 104 -20.44 -8.53 15.28
N ASP A 105 -19.68 -8.59 14.20
CA ASP A 105 -19.41 -9.80 13.42
C ASP A 105 -17.95 -10.23 13.63
N ASP A 106 -17.19 -10.47 12.56
CA ASP A 106 -15.75 -10.75 12.63
C ASP A 106 -14.91 -9.51 12.27
N PHE A 107 -13.63 -9.48 12.66
CA PHE A 107 -12.75 -8.37 12.38
C PHE A 107 -12.61 -8.12 10.87
N GLY A 108 -12.91 -6.90 10.43
CA GLY A 108 -12.82 -6.52 9.02
C GLY A 108 -13.95 -7.07 8.14
N SER A 109 -14.96 -7.72 8.74
CA SER A 109 -16.09 -8.33 8.03
C SER A 109 -17.02 -7.34 7.34
N GLY A 110 -16.87 -6.03 7.54
CA GLY A 110 -17.58 -4.96 6.83
C GLY A 110 -16.88 -4.50 5.54
N THR A 111 -16.89 -3.19 5.26
CA THR A 111 -16.26 -2.59 4.06
C THR A 111 -14.77 -2.90 3.95
N SER A 112 -14.08 -3.07 5.09
CA SER A 112 -12.63 -3.31 5.16
C SER A 112 -12.14 -4.66 4.61
N SER A 113 -13.04 -5.50 4.08
CA SER A 113 -12.71 -6.72 3.32
C SER A 113 -13.27 -6.71 1.89
N ARG A 114 -14.00 -5.65 1.51
CA ARG A 114 -14.73 -5.52 0.23
C ARG A 114 -14.19 -4.37 -0.64
N SER A 115 -12.92 -4.00 -0.44
CA SER A 115 -12.29 -2.99 -1.29
C SER A 115 -11.84 -3.59 -2.63
N THR A 116 -11.41 -2.70 -3.53
CA THR A 116 -10.68 -3.07 -4.76
C THR A 116 -9.29 -3.66 -4.48
N LYS A 117 -8.85 -3.68 -3.21
CA LYS A 117 -7.54 -4.19 -2.75
C LYS A 117 -6.36 -3.41 -3.34
N LEU A 118 -6.60 -2.15 -3.70
CA LEU A 118 -5.60 -1.21 -4.18
C LEU A 118 -5.34 -0.12 -3.14
N ILE A 119 -4.08 0.26 -2.98
CA ILE A 119 -3.66 1.46 -2.27
C ILE A 119 -3.29 2.47 -3.36
N HIS A 120 -4.30 3.17 -3.87
CA HIS A 120 -4.16 4.07 -5.01
C HIS A 120 -3.61 5.43 -4.57
N GLY A 121 -2.54 5.90 -5.21
CA GLY A 121 -1.99 7.25 -4.94
C GLY A 121 -2.78 8.40 -5.61
N GLY A 122 -3.88 8.12 -6.30
CA GLY A 122 -4.83 9.16 -6.71
C GLY A 122 -4.55 9.83 -8.06
N VAL A 123 -4.13 9.09 -9.09
CA VAL A 123 -3.84 9.63 -10.45
C VAL A 123 -5.01 10.48 -10.99
N ARG A 124 -6.25 10.05 -10.78
CA ARG A 124 -7.45 10.79 -11.21
C ARG A 124 -7.66 12.09 -10.42
N TYR A 125 -7.31 12.08 -9.13
CA TYR A 125 -7.40 13.26 -8.29
C TYR A 125 -6.30 14.26 -8.64
N LEU A 126 -5.10 13.79 -8.96
CA LEU A 126 -4.02 14.65 -9.47
C LEU A 126 -4.42 15.37 -10.75
N GLN A 127 -5.08 14.67 -11.67
CA GLN A 127 -5.62 15.30 -12.88
C GLN A 127 -6.59 16.44 -12.52
N LYS A 128 -7.54 16.21 -11.61
CA LYS A 128 -8.49 17.25 -11.17
C LYS A 128 -7.78 18.41 -10.47
N ALA A 129 -6.83 18.12 -9.58
CA ALA A 129 -6.05 19.12 -8.86
C ALA A 129 -5.34 20.08 -9.82
N ILE A 130 -4.71 19.54 -10.87
CA ILE A 130 -4.01 20.35 -11.88
C ILE A 130 -4.99 21.10 -12.78
N MET A 131 -6.05 20.45 -13.26
CA MET A 131 -7.00 21.08 -14.19
C MET A 131 -7.82 22.19 -13.54
N ASN A 132 -8.14 22.05 -12.25
CA ASN A 132 -9.00 22.97 -11.51
C ASN A 132 -8.22 23.87 -10.54
N PHE A 133 -6.89 23.77 -10.50
CA PHE A 133 -6.04 24.46 -9.52
C PHE A 133 -6.49 24.24 -8.07
N ASP A 134 -6.87 23.00 -7.74
CA ASP A 134 -7.42 22.61 -6.45
C ASP A 134 -6.32 22.08 -5.52
N TYR A 135 -5.93 22.91 -4.56
CA TYR A 135 -4.87 22.61 -3.59
C TYR A 135 -5.27 21.49 -2.61
N GLU A 136 -6.53 21.39 -2.21
CA GLU A 136 -7.00 20.36 -1.29
C GLU A 136 -6.91 18.98 -1.95
N GLN A 137 -7.26 18.90 -3.25
CA GLN A 137 -7.09 17.67 -4.02
C GLN A 137 -5.62 17.30 -4.19
N TYR A 138 -4.73 18.27 -4.37
CA TYR A 138 -3.29 18.02 -4.43
C TYR A 138 -2.77 17.46 -3.10
N LYS A 139 -3.16 18.07 -1.96
CA LYS A 139 -2.76 17.61 -0.62
C LYS A 139 -3.23 16.17 -0.36
N MET A 140 -4.46 15.83 -0.75
CA MET A 140 -4.98 14.46 -0.64
C MET A 140 -4.14 13.45 -1.46
N VAL A 141 -3.67 13.83 -2.64
CA VAL A 141 -2.77 12.99 -3.46
C VAL A 141 -1.44 12.78 -2.73
N GLU A 142 -0.86 13.84 -2.17
CA GLU A 142 0.40 13.76 -1.43
C GLU A 142 0.29 12.86 -0.19
N GLU A 143 -0.80 13.00 0.58
CA GLU A 143 -1.10 12.14 1.74
C GLU A 143 -1.28 10.67 1.32
N ALA A 144 -2.03 10.42 0.24
CA ALA A 144 -2.23 9.07 -0.28
C ALA A 144 -0.91 8.41 -0.74
N LEU A 145 -0.03 9.18 -1.39
CA LEU A 145 1.29 8.71 -1.81
C LEU A 145 2.21 8.42 -0.61
N HIS A 146 2.17 9.25 0.43
CA HIS A 146 2.87 9.01 1.69
C HIS A 146 2.39 7.73 2.38
N GLU A 147 1.08 7.58 2.57
CA GLU A 147 0.54 6.39 3.24
C GLU A 147 0.76 5.13 2.41
N ARG A 148 0.72 5.21 1.08
CA ARG A 148 1.09 4.07 0.23
C ARG A 148 2.52 3.60 0.47
N ASP A 149 3.49 4.52 0.48
CA ASP A 149 4.89 4.18 0.75
C ASP A 149 5.06 3.62 2.17
N ASN A 150 4.35 4.18 3.15
CA ASN A 150 4.32 3.70 4.54
C ASN A 150 3.80 2.26 4.62
N LEU A 151 2.61 1.96 4.07
CA LEU A 151 2.00 0.63 4.11
C LEU A 151 2.86 -0.45 3.43
N LEU A 152 3.54 -0.09 2.34
CA LEU A 152 4.49 -0.98 1.64
C LEU A 152 5.72 -1.31 2.49
N GLN A 153 6.17 -0.38 3.34
CA GLN A 153 7.32 -0.57 4.22
C GLN A 153 6.97 -1.32 5.50
N ILE A 154 5.85 -1.00 6.16
CA ILE A 154 5.49 -1.61 7.46
C ILE A 154 4.91 -3.02 7.30
N ALA A 155 4.29 -3.32 6.14
CA ALA A 155 3.64 -4.60 5.88
C ALA A 155 3.94 -5.17 4.48
N PRO A 156 5.22 -5.39 4.12
CA PRO A 156 5.63 -5.86 2.79
C PRO A 156 5.12 -7.28 2.45
N HIS A 157 4.67 -8.02 3.45
CA HIS A 157 4.07 -9.34 3.30
C HIS A 157 2.56 -9.28 2.96
N LEU A 158 1.94 -8.10 3.06
CA LEU A 158 0.53 -7.85 2.75
C LEU A 158 0.33 -6.80 1.67
N SER A 159 1.35 -5.97 1.41
CA SER A 159 1.30 -4.86 0.47
C SER A 159 2.52 -4.90 -0.47
N PHE A 160 2.31 -4.71 -1.76
CA PHE A 160 3.39 -4.68 -2.75
C PHE A 160 3.02 -3.80 -3.96
N PRO A 161 4.01 -3.37 -4.77
CA PRO A 161 3.75 -2.65 -6.01
C PRO A 161 3.02 -3.51 -7.04
N LEU A 162 2.04 -2.93 -7.72
CA LEU A 162 1.26 -3.53 -8.79
C LEU A 162 1.43 -2.70 -10.08
N PRO A 163 1.91 -3.32 -11.19
CA PRO A 163 1.86 -2.69 -12.50
C PRO A 163 0.40 -2.63 -13.00
N ILE A 164 -0.03 -1.46 -13.43
CA ILE A 164 -1.35 -1.23 -14.02
C ILE A 164 -1.14 -0.78 -15.46
N MET A 165 -1.67 -1.55 -16.40
CA MET A 165 -1.59 -1.27 -17.83
C MET A 165 -2.88 -0.61 -18.32
N LEU A 166 -2.74 0.58 -18.92
CA LEU A 166 -3.82 1.34 -19.54
C LEU A 166 -3.76 1.16 -21.07
N PRO A 167 -4.64 0.34 -21.69
CA PRO A 167 -4.68 0.19 -23.13
C PRO A 167 -5.23 1.46 -23.80
N VAL A 168 -4.60 1.88 -24.90
CA VAL A 168 -4.94 3.12 -25.63
C VAL A 168 -5.39 2.79 -27.05
N TYR A 169 -6.53 3.34 -27.46
CA TYR A 169 -7.21 3.00 -28.72
C TYR A 169 -7.24 4.16 -29.73
N LYS A 170 -6.82 5.37 -29.33
CA LYS A 170 -6.68 6.54 -30.21
C LYS A 170 -5.27 7.12 -30.11
N TYR A 171 -4.65 7.46 -31.23
CA TYR A 171 -3.27 7.95 -31.24
C TYR A 171 -3.06 9.21 -30.39
N TRP A 172 -3.98 10.18 -30.43
CA TRP A 172 -3.87 11.41 -29.63
C TRP A 172 -3.92 11.16 -28.11
N GLN A 173 -4.51 10.04 -27.67
CA GLN A 173 -4.57 9.69 -26.25
C GLN A 173 -3.23 9.21 -25.71
N ILE A 174 -2.33 8.71 -26.57
CA ILE A 174 -1.00 8.26 -26.17
C ILE A 174 -0.20 9.42 -25.53
N PRO A 175 0.06 10.55 -26.23
CA PRO A 175 0.80 11.66 -25.61
C PRO A 175 0.05 12.27 -24.42
N TYR A 176 -1.29 12.31 -24.45
CA TYR A 176 -2.09 12.83 -23.35
C TYR A 176 -1.94 12.01 -22.06
N PHE A 177 -2.17 10.69 -22.12
CA PHE A 177 -2.02 9.82 -20.96
C PHE A 177 -0.56 9.70 -20.53
N TRP A 178 0.39 9.71 -21.48
CA TRP A 178 1.81 9.71 -21.17
C TRP A 178 2.20 10.92 -20.33
N ALA A 179 1.76 12.12 -20.73
CA ALA A 179 2.00 13.34 -19.96
C ALA A 179 1.37 13.29 -18.56
N GLY A 180 0.13 12.82 -18.45
CA GLY A 180 -0.56 12.70 -17.15
C GLY A 180 0.13 11.71 -16.21
N ILE A 181 0.54 10.55 -16.70
CA ILE A 181 1.24 9.54 -15.90
C ILE A 181 2.66 10.01 -15.55
N LYS A 182 3.36 10.70 -16.45
CA LYS A 182 4.68 11.28 -16.13
C LYS A 182 4.61 12.38 -15.09
N MET A 183 3.54 13.20 -15.13
CA MET A 183 3.26 14.15 -14.07
C MET A 183 3.04 13.43 -12.73
N TYR A 184 2.32 12.31 -12.73
CA TYR A 184 2.13 11.50 -11.53
C TYR A 184 3.44 10.90 -11.01
N ASP A 185 4.33 10.39 -11.88
CA ASP A 185 5.67 9.93 -11.50
C ASP A 185 6.48 11.06 -10.86
N PHE A 186 6.39 12.28 -11.42
CA PHE A 186 7.08 13.47 -10.93
C PHE A 186 6.58 13.88 -9.55
N VAL A 187 5.26 14.02 -9.36
CA VAL A 187 4.65 14.35 -8.06
C VAL A 187 4.91 13.26 -7.02
N SER A 188 5.00 11.99 -7.45
CA SER A 188 5.35 10.88 -6.56
C SER A 188 6.76 10.96 -6.03
N GLY A 189 7.69 11.67 -6.69
CA GLY A 189 9.05 11.89 -6.20
C GLY A 189 9.76 10.62 -5.74
N ASP A 190 10.22 10.61 -4.49
CA ASP A 190 10.89 9.48 -3.81
C ASP A 190 9.96 8.31 -3.44
N LYS A 191 8.65 8.50 -3.56
CA LYS A 191 7.57 7.52 -3.32
C LYS A 191 7.09 6.88 -4.62
N CYS A 192 7.67 7.26 -5.75
CA CYS A 192 7.46 6.59 -7.02
C CYS A 192 7.99 5.15 -6.90
N LEU A 193 7.11 4.17 -7.10
CA LEU A 193 7.46 2.75 -6.97
C LEU A 193 8.38 2.33 -8.12
N LYS A 194 7.92 2.53 -9.36
CA LYS A 194 8.72 2.32 -10.56
C LYS A 194 8.28 3.33 -11.60
N ALA A 195 9.22 3.76 -12.44
CA ALA A 195 8.91 4.71 -13.49
C ALA A 195 7.90 4.10 -14.47
N SER A 196 6.92 4.89 -14.86
CA SER A 196 5.99 4.53 -15.92
C SER A 196 6.69 4.36 -17.27
N TYR A 197 6.14 3.52 -18.12
CA TYR A 197 6.67 3.27 -19.45
C TYR A 197 5.57 2.99 -20.47
N TYR A 198 5.91 3.16 -21.74
CA TYR A 198 5.04 2.90 -22.86
C TYR A 198 5.31 1.49 -23.40
N LEU A 199 4.25 0.78 -23.75
CA LEU A 199 4.28 -0.46 -24.52
C LEU A 199 3.67 -0.20 -25.88
N ASN A 200 4.35 -0.65 -26.93
CA ASN A 200 3.75 -0.71 -28.25
C ASN A 200 2.61 -1.74 -28.28
N LYS A 201 1.87 -1.75 -29.39
CA LYS A 201 0.72 -2.65 -29.58
C LYS A 201 1.12 -4.12 -29.39
N GLU A 202 2.25 -4.53 -29.96
CA GLU A 202 2.75 -5.89 -29.91
C GLU A 202 3.07 -6.31 -28.47
N GLY A 203 3.81 -5.48 -27.72
CA GLY A 203 4.14 -5.75 -26.33
C GLY A 203 2.92 -5.75 -25.40
N ALA A 204 1.91 -4.92 -25.68
CA ALA A 204 0.66 -4.94 -24.92
C ALA A 204 -0.15 -6.23 -25.18
N LEU A 205 -0.18 -6.72 -26.42
CA LEU A 205 -0.85 -7.97 -26.79
C LEU A 205 -0.10 -9.20 -26.31
N GLU A 206 1.23 -9.15 -26.21
CA GLU A 206 2.04 -10.21 -25.60
C GLU A 206 1.66 -10.42 -24.12
N GLN A 207 1.49 -9.32 -23.37
CA GLN A 207 1.10 -9.37 -21.96
C GLN A 207 -0.38 -9.72 -21.77
N PHE A 208 -1.26 -9.19 -22.63
CA PHE A 208 -2.71 -9.39 -22.55
C PHE A 208 -3.32 -9.69 -23.94
N PRO A 209 -3.27 -10.95 -24.40
CA PRO A 209 -3.74 -11.35 -25.73
C PRO A 209 -5.23 -11.11 -26.00
N MET A 210 -6.04 -10.98 -24.94
CA MET A 210 -7.49 -10.76 -25.03
C MET A 210 -7.88 -9.30 -25.32
N LEU A 211 -6.92 -8.37 -25.43
CA LEU A 211 -7.23 -6.99 -25.79
C LEU A 211 -7.75 -6.87 -27.23
N LYS A 212 -8.57 -5.84 -27.49
CA LYS A 212 -9.14 -5.59 -28.82
C LYS A 212 -8.06 -5.14 -29.81
N ASN A 213 -7.53 -6.10 -30.56
CA ASN A 213 -6.39 -5.93 -31.46
C ASN A 213 -6.60 -4.81 -32.51
N ASP A 214 -7.74 -4.82 -33.22
CA ASP A 214 -7.95 -3.99 -34.42
C ASP A 214 -7.79 -2.48 -34.15
N SER A 215 -8.25 -2.04 -32.97
CA SER A 215 -8.20 -0.63 -32.57
C SER A 215 -7.02 -0.27 -31.65
N LEU A 216 -6.29 -1.25 -31.11
CA LEU A 216 -5.25 -1.00 -30.13
C LEU A 216 -4.07 -0.24 -30.76
N LYS A 217 -3.64 0.85 -30.12
CA LYS A 217 -2.53 1.70 -30.58
C LYS A 217 -1.27 1.54 -29.72
N GLY A 218 -1.44 1.11 -28.48
CA GLY A 218 -0.38 0.86 -27.51
C GLY A 218 -0.95 0.80 -26.10
N ALA A 219 -0.09 0.80 -25.09
CA ALA A 219 -0.49 0.88 -23.70
C ALA A 219 0.50 1.71 -22.88
N ILE A 220 0.03 2.31 -21.79
CA ILE A 220 0.88 2.98 -20.80
C ILE A 220 0.81 2.17 -19.51
N VAL A 221 1.98 1.82 -18.98
CA VAL A 221 2.10 1.11 -17.73
C VAL A 221 2.56 2.07 -16.66
N TYR A 222 1.84 2.11 -15.55
CA TYR A 222 2.24 2.83 -14.34
C TYR A 222 2.12 1.92 -13.13
N TYR A 223 2.67 2.35 -11.99
CA TYR A 223 2.71 1.52 -10.79
C TYR A 223 1.91 2.14 -9.66
N ASP A 224 1.19 1.27 -8.96
CA ASP A 224 0.50 1.64 -7.71
C ASP A 224 0.67 0.57 -6.62
N GLY A 225 0.07 0.78 -5.45
CA GLY A 225 0.08 -0.21 -4.38
C GLY A 225 -1.10 -1.18 -4.51
N THR A 226 -0.86 -2.45 -4.22
CA THR A 226 -1.92 -3.44 -3.94
C THR A 226 -1.76 -4.00 -2.55
N HIS A 227 -2.85 -4.55 -2.02
CA HIS A 227 -2.93 -4.89 -0.61
C HIS A 227 -4.00 -5.95 -0.28
N ASN A 228 -3.75 -6.78 0.73
CA ASN A 228 -4.78 -7.65 1.33
C ASN A 228 -5.50 -6.96 2.52
N ASP A 229 -6.61 -6.31 2.20
CA ASP A 229 -7.43 -5.50 3.12
C ASP A 229 -7.83 -6.24 4.41
N ALA A 230 -8.43 -7.42 4.28
CA ALA A 230 -8.87 -8.20 5.44
C ALA A 230 -7.69 -8.61 6.34
N ARG A 231 -6.58 -9.07 5.76
CA ARG A 231 -5.41 -9.51 6.53
C ARG A 231 -4.67 -8.36 7.19
N MET A 232 -4.74 -7.15 6.65
CA MET A 232 -4.17 -5.97 7.31
C MET A 232 -5.00 -5.51 8.46
N ASN A 233 -6.32 -5.44 8.28
CA ASN A 233 -7.21 -5.14 9.39
C ASN A 233 -6.94 -6.09 10.56
N LEU A 234 -6.88 -7.40 10.27
CA LEU A 234 -6.53 -8.40 11.28
C LEU A 234 -5.13 -8.18 11.86
N SER A 235 -4.12 -7.87 11.03
CA SER A 235 -2.76 -7.59 11.52
C SER A 235 -2.70 -6.39 12.46
N ILE A 236 -3.46 -5.33 12.17
CA ILE A 236 -3.57 -4.13 13.00
C ILE A 236 -4.25 -4.50 14.33
N ALA A 237 -5.40 -5.18 14.28
CA ALA A 237 -6.12 -5.63 15.47
C ALA A 237 -5.26 -6.55 16.35
N LEU A 238 -4.61 -7.56 15.77
CA LEU A 238 -3.71 -8.45 16.51
C LEU A 238 -2.49 -7.72 17.10
N THR A 239 -2.02 -6.65 16.44
CA THR A 239 -0.95 -5.82 16.99
C THR A 239 -1.43 -5.02 18.20
N ALA A 240 -2.64 -4.43 18.14
CA ALA A 240 -3.25 -3.77 19.28
C ALA A 240 -3.45 -4.74 20.46
N ALA A 241 -3.97 -5.95 20.20
CA ALA A 241 -4.14 -6.99 21.22
C ALA A 241 -2.80 -7.42 21.86
N ARG A 242 -1.73 -7.53 21.08
CA ARG A 242 -0.38 -7.81 21.62
C ARG A 242 0.13 -6.72 22.54
N LEU A 243 -0.27 -5.47 22.31
CA LEU A 243 0.09 -4.33 23.15
C LEU A 243 -0.81 -4.19 24.39
N GLY A 244 -1.81 -5.07 24.55
CA GLY A 244 -2.67 -5.11 25.73
C GLY A 244 -4.08 -4.56 25.54
N ALA A 245 -4.45 -4.15 24.32
CA ALA A 245 -5.84 -3.77 24.03
C ALA A 245 -6.76 -4.99 24.15
N THR A 246 -7.94 -4.82 24.75
CA THR A 246 -8.92 -5.91 24.86
C THR A 246 -9.86 -5.88 23.66
N LEU A 247 -9.81 -6.90 22.80
CA LEU A 247 -10.62 -6.94 21.56
C LEU A 247 -11.62 -8.10 21.59
N GLY A 248 -12.89 -7.84 21.32
CA GLY A 248 -13.95 -8.84 21.27
C GLY A 248 -14.77 -8.76 19.98
N ASN A 249 -14.69 -9.80 19.15
CA ASN A 249 -15.59 -9.99 18.00
C ASN A 249 -16.84 -10.81 18.41
N HIS A 250 -17.88 -10.75 17.58
CA HIS A 250 -19.21 -11.29 17.87
C HIS A 250 -19.85 -10.70 19.15
N ILE A 251 -19.71 -9.39 19.34
CA ILE A 251 -20.28 -8.61 20.44
C ILE A 251 -21.00 -7.39 19.87
N LYS A 252 -22.33 -7.43 19.92
CA LYS A 252 -23.18 -6.31 19.52
C LYS A 252 -23.27 -5.28 20.63
N VAL A 253 -22.93 -4.02 20.33
CA VAL A 253 -23.35 -2.89 21.17
C VAL A 253 -24.82 -2.60 20.88
N THR A 254 -25.65 -2.61 21.91
CA THR A 254 -27.08 -2.29 21.79
C THR A 254 -27.37 -0.86 22.23
N ASP A 255 -26.73 -0.43 23.32
CA ASP A 255 -27.02 0.83 23.99
C ASP A 255 -25.74 1.43 24.59
N LEU A 256 -25.73 2.76 24.73
CA LEU A 256 -24.70 3.49 25.46
C LEU A 256 -25.32 4.10 26.72
N VAL A 257 -24.83 3.68 27.89
CA VAL A 257 -25.31 4.18 29.17
C VAL A 257 -24.41 5.29 29.65
N LYS A 258 -24.96 6.50 29.78
CA LYS A 258 -24.25 7.61 30.41
C LYS A 258 -24.53 7.59 31.90
N MET A 259 -23.53 7.22 32.69
CA MET A 259 -23.56 7.41 34.14
C MET A 259 -23.40 8.91 34.41
N ILE A 260 -24.45 9.56 34.91
CA ILE A 260 -24.36 10.92 35.45
C ILE A 260 -23.88 10.74 36.89
N ALA A 261 -22.66 11.18 37.19
CA ALA A 261 -22.20 11.24 38.57
C ALA A 261 -23.15 12.16 39.35
N ALA A 262 -23.73 11.63 40.43
CA ALA A 262 -24.60 12.37 41.34
C ALA A 262 -23.82 13.44 42.11
#